data_AF-A0A7K1AZT6-F1
#
_entry.id   AF-A0A7K1AZT6-F1
#
_cell.length_a   1.000
_cell.length_b   1.000
_cell.length_c   1.000
_cell.angle_alpha   90.00
_cell.angle_beta   90.00
_cell.angle_gamma   90.00
#
_symmetry.space_group_name_H-M   'P 1'
#
loop_
_entity.id
_entity.type
_entity.pdbx_description
1 polymer ?
#
loop_
_entity_poly.entity_id
_entity_poly.type
_entity_poly.pdbx_seq_one_letter_code
_entity_poly.pdbx_strand_id
1 'polypeptide(L)'
;MHQRVVNMLTRWLPQSCCRHGLKVVIFVNERPDMDHEHRVLPSLVVEGFPSKRIANIVAMLFVSVLVVIAVAFAAHKYWYLQQVNPSGEADASEIFLITETDDLSTVSKKLKQDGFIVNDSVFRSYASSEGGLEILPGYYTLRPRDHMGNILRVLRTPPNETLSKVTFPEGFTLAQIAERLNQGVPSIDAEDFLAKTGDLKTTSSAVRSVYQPESVTSLEGLLFPDTYLFSGDKTATQVAQEMLKLMERVGRQEGLDDSMNLVGRSPYEVLIVASIIERE
;
A
#
# COMPACT_ATOMS: atom_id res chain seq x y z
N MET A 1 9.95 21.73 79.14
CA MET A 1 10.33 23.16 79.16
C MET A 1 10.54 23.76 77.74
N HIS A 2 10.61 22.93 76.69
CA HIS A 2 10.78 23.35 75.29
C HIS A 2 9.54 24.00 74.61
N GLN A 3 8.31 23.56 74.88
CA GLN A 3 7.13 24.17 74.23
C GLN A 3 6.84 25.62 74.66
N ARG A 4 7.26 26.03 75.87
CA ARG A 4 6.93 27.37 76.39
C ARG A 4 7.77 28.49 75.79
N VAL A 5 9.01 28.22 75.36
CA VAL A 5 9.89 29.23 74.75
C VAL A 5 9.52 29.47 73.27
N VAL A 6 9.13 28.42 72.55
CA VAL A 6 8.68 28.52 71.14
C VAL A 6 7.39 29.35 71.00
N ASN A 7 6.47 29.22 71.96
CA ASN A 7 5.23 30.02 72.00
C ASN A 7 5.44 31.48 72.44
N MET A 8 6.58 31.82 73.05
CA MET A 8 6.84 33.18 73.54
C MET A 8 7.48 34.06 72.45
N LEU A 9 8.33 33.48 71.59
CA LEU A 9 8.97 34.19 70.47
C LEU A 9 8.04 34.43 69.28
N THR A 10 7.01 33.61 69.10
CA THR A 10 5.98 33.80 68.06
C THR A 10 5.04 34.97 68.33
N ARG A 11 5.02 35.50 69.57
CA ARG A 11 4.14 36.63 69.97
C ARG A 11 4.74 38.03 69.71
N TRP A 12 6.04 38.11 69.39
CA TRP A 12 6.77 39.38 69.24
C TRP A 12 7.19 39.70 67.79
N LEU A 13 6.75 38.89 66.82
CA LEU A 13 6.92 39.20 65.40
C LEU A 13 5.78 40.09 64.92
N PRO A 14 6.06 41.29 64.37
CA PRO A 14 5.02 42.15 63.84
C PRO A 14 4.27 41.42 62.73
N GLN A 15 2.93 41.37 62.84
CA GLN A 15 2.02 40.69 61.91
C GLN A 15 2.12 41.19 60.46
N SER A 16 2.86 42.27 60.20
CA SER A 16 3.13 42.82 58.87
C SER A 16 3.99 41.92 57.98
N CYS A 17 4.76 40.97 58.53
CA CYS A 17 5.58 40.06 57.72
C CYS A 17 4.80 38.89 57.07
N CYS A 18 3.60 38.55 57.54
CA CYS A 18 2.89 37.35 57.07
C CYS A 18 2.01 37.57 55.83
N ARG A 19 1.99 38.77 55.22
CA ARG A 19 1.10 39.06 54.07
C ARG A 19 1.57 38.45 52.73
N HIS A 20 2.73 37.81 52.69
CA HIS A 20 3.34 37.28 51.45
C HIS A 20 3.69 35.78 51.48
N GLY A 21 3.13 35.00 52.42
CA GLY A 21 3.22 33.54 52.35
C GLY A 21 4.62 32.95 52.63
N LEU A 22 5.47 33.63 53.40
CA LEU A 22 6.73 33.05 53.86
C LEU A 22 6.51 32.01 54.97
N LYS A 23 7.07 30.82 54.79
CA LYS A 23 7.18 29.79 55.84
C LYS A 23 8.60 29.87 56.40
N VAL A 24 8.75 30.14 57.69
CA VAL A 24 10.04 30.21 58.38
C VAL A 24 10.30 28.86 59.06
N VAL A 25 11.37 28.17 58.67
CA VAL A 25 11.82 26.92 59.32
C VAL A 25 13.05 27.24 60.16
N ILE A 26 13.02 26.89 61.45
CA ILE A 26 14.11 27.19 62.41
C ILE A 26 14.81 25.88 62.75
N PHE A 27 16.10 25.77 62.43
CA PHE A 27 16.97 24.68 62.90
C PHE A 27 17.74 25.15 64.15
N VAL A 28 17.67 24.37 65.23
CA VAL A 28 18.46 24.58 66.45
C VAL A 28 19.53 23.49 66.46
N ASN A 29 20.79 23.88 66.35
CA ASN A 29 21.93 22.97 66.37
C ASN A 29 22.52 22.99 67.80
N GLU A 30 22.35 21.91 68.57
CA GLU A 30 22.91 21.78 69.92
C GLU A 30 24.35 21.25 69.82
N ARG A 31 25.34 22.06 70.20
CA ARG A 31 26.67 21.57 70.57
C ARG A 31 26.79 21.51 72.10
N PRO A 32 27.40 20.46 72.66
CA PRO A 32 27.61 20.37 74.08
C PRO A 32 28.89 21.10 74.49
N ASP A 33 28.74 21.89 75.56
CA ASP A 33 29.75 22.25 76.56
C ASP A 33 30.69 23.44 76.34
N MET A 34 30.99 24.08 77.48
CA MET A 34 31.99 25.11 77.81
C MET A 34 31.54 26.58 77.81
N ASP A 35 31.07 26.96 79.00
CA ASP A 35 31.24 28.19 79.79
C ASP A 35 31.79 29.47 79.15
N HIS A 36 30.93 30.49 79.26
CA HIS A 36 31.10 31.94 79.09
C HIS A 36 31.23 32.56 77.68
N GLU A 37 30.27 33.47 77.45
CA GLU A 37 30.37 34.70 76.65
C GLU A 37 30.48 34.51 75.13
N HIS A 38 29.35 34.14 74.51
CA HIS A 38 28.74 34.72 73.31
C HIS A 38 27.61 33.78 72.86
N ARG A 39 26.35 34.16 73.09
CA ARG A 39 25.21 33.42 72.50
C ARG A 39 25.23 33.66 70.99
N VAL A 40 25.73 32.69 70.23
CA VAL A 40 25.61 32.66 68.77
C VAL A 40 24.13 32.65 68.42
N LEU A 41 23.65 33.69 67.74
CA LEU A 41 22.28 33.72 67.23
C LEU A 41 22.13 32.60 66.18
N PRO A 42 21.02 31.84 66.19
CA PRO A 42 20.76 30.86 65.14
C PRO A 42 20.69 31.59 63.78
N SER A 43 21.43 31.09 62.78
CA SER A 43 21.38 31.63 61.43
C SER A 43 20.01 31.36 60.81
N LEU A 44 19.21 32.42 60.65
CA LEU A 44 17.95 32.38 59.91
C LEU A 44 18.25 32.35 58.42
N VAL A 45 18.12 31.17 57.80
CA VAL A 45 18.08 31.06 56.34
C VAL A 45 16.62 31.17 55.90
N VAL A 46 16.28 32.31 55.32
CA VAL A 46 14.94 32.54 54.73
C VAL A 46 14.98 32.07 53.28
N GLU A 47 14.44 30.88 53.00
CA GLU A 47 14.19 30.46 51.61
C GLU A 47 13.02 31.28 51.05
N GLY A 48 13.32 32.29 50.23
CA GLY A 48 12.30 33.08 49.54
C GLY A 48 11.66 32.26 48.42
N PHE A 49 10.33 32.20 48.38
CA PHE A 49 9.61 31.67 47.23
C PHE A 49 9.98 32.45 45.96
N PRO A 50 10.06 31.81 44.78
CA PRO A 50 10.34 32.51 43.53
C PRO A 50 9.30 33.62 43.31
N SER A 51 9.77 34.81 42.95
CA SER A 51 8.87 35.95 42.73
C SER A 51 7.78 35.61 41.70
N LYS A 52 6.56 36.14 41.87
CA LYS A 52 5.44 35.92 40.91
C LYS A 52 5.83 36.18 39.45
N ARG A 53 6.79 37.09 39.23
CA ARG A 53 7.36 37.37 37.90
C ARG A 53 8.16 36.19 37.34
N ILE A 54 9.01 35.55 38.14
CA ILE A 54 9.78 34.37 37.74
C ILE A 54 8.83 33.20 37.45
N ALA A 55 7.82 32.98 38.30
CA ALA A 55 6.81 31.96 38.07
C ALA A 55 6.05 32.17 36.74
N ASN A 56 5.66 33.41 36.43
CA ASN A 56 4.99 33.74 35.16
C ASN A 56 5.91 33.57 33.94
N ILE A 57 7.20 33.91 34.05
CA ILE A 57 8.18 33.69 32.98
C ILE A 57 8.34 32.19 32.70
N VAL A 58 8.50 31.38 33.74
CA VAL A 58 8.60 29.93 33.61
C VAL A 58 7.32 29.34 33.01
N ALA A 59 6.14 29.81 33.44
CA ALA A 59 4.86 29.39 32.87
C ALA A 59 4.72 29.77 31.38
N MET A 60 5.12 30.98 30.99
CA MET A 60 5.10 31.41 29.59
C MET A 60 6.09 30.61 28.73
N LEU A 61 7.28 30.31 29.24
CA LEU A 61 8.24 29.45 28.54
C LEU A 61 7.69 28.04 28.36
N PHE A 62 7.09 27.45 29.40
CA PHE A 62 6.45 26.14 29.31
C PHE A 62 5.33 26.12 28.27
N VAL A 63 4.43 27.11 28.28
CA VAL A 63 3.37 27.24 27.28
C VAL A 63 3.96 27.42 25.87
N SER A 64 5.02 28.21 25.72
CA SER A 64 5.67 28.40 24.41
C SER A 64 6.26 27.09 23.87
N VAL A 65 6.87 26.26 24.73
CA VAL A 65 7.38 24.93 24.35
C VAL A 65 6.23 24.01 23.93
N LEU A 66 5.11 24.01 24.66
CA LEU A 66 3.93 23.22 24.28
C LEU A 66 3.35 23.65 22.93
N VAL A 67 3.30 24.96 22.65
CA VAL A 67 2.86 25.49 21.36
C VAL A 67 3.79 25.05 20.24
N VAL A 68 5.11 25.11 20.44
CA VAL A 68 6.09 24.64 19.45
C VAL A 68 5.93 23.15 19.17
N ILE A 69 5.73 22.33 20.20
CA ILE A 69 5.49 20.88 20.04
C ILE A 69 4.19 20.64 19.27
N ALA A 70 3.12 21.35 19.59
CA ALA A 70 1.84 21.22 18.89
C ALA A 70 1.94 21.60 17.40
N VAL A 71 2.65 22.69 17.08
CA VAL A 71 2.90 23.12 15.70
C VAL A 71 3.76 22.11 14.96
N ALA A 72 4.83 21.60 15.58
CA ALA A 72 5.68 20.57 14.98
C ALA A 72 4.89 19.28 14.71
N PHE A 73 4.04 18.87 15.64
CA PHE A 73 3.16 17.71 15.46
C PHE A 73 2.14 17.92 14.32
N ALA A 74 1.51 19.11 14.25
CA ALA A 74 0.59 19.45 13.18
C ALA A 74 1.28 19.47 11.80
N ALA A 75 2.48 20.05 11.72
CA ALA A 75 3.29 20.06 10.50
C ALA A 75 3.69 18.64 10.08
N HIS A 76 4.09 17.78 11.02
CA HIS A 76 4.42 16.39 10.75
C HIS A 76 3.19 15.59 10.27
N LYS A 77 2.03 15.76 10.93
CA LYS A 77 0.76 15.16 10.51
C LYS A 77 0.36 15.61 9.11
N TYR A 78 0.48 16.91 8.81
CA TYR A 78 0.16 17.45 7.50
C TYR A 78 1.06 16.85 6.41
N TRP A 79 2.38 16.81 6.65
CA TRP A 79 3.32 16.15 5.75
C TRP A 79 2.99 14.66 5.54
N TYR A 80 2.69 13.91 6.61
CA TYR A 80 2.31 12.50 6.52
C TYR A 80 1.05 12.29 5.66
N LEU A 81 0.03 13.13 5.84
CA LEU A 81 -1.21 13.05 5.04
C LEU A 81 -0.97 13.32 3.56
N GLN A 82 -0.05 14.23 3.20
CA GLN A 82 0.34 14.46 1.81
C GLN A 82 1.07 13.26 1.19
N GLN A 83 1.74 12.44 2.00
CA GLN A 83 2.39 11.22 1.52
C GLN A 83 1.39 10.08 1.32
N VAL A 84 0.38 9.97 2.20
CA VAL A 84 -0.69 8.95 2.12
C VAL A 84 -1.67 9.25 0.99
N ASN A 85 -1.97 10.52 0.78
CA ASN A 85 -2.82 11.01 -0.30
C ASN A 85 -2.04 11.99 -1.17
N PRO A 86 -1.11 11.50 -2.01
CA PRO A 86 -0.37 12.37 -2.90
C PRO A 86 -1.34 13.02 -3.89
N SER A 87 -1.20 14.32 -4.09
CA SER A 87 -1.92 14.99 -5.17
C SER A 87 -1.42 14.41 -6.50
N GLY A 88 -2.34 13.84 -7.27
CA GLY A 88 -2.10 13.31 -8.61
C GLY A 88 -3.37 13.47 -9.43
N GLU A 89 -3.21 13.82 -10.71
CA GLU A 89 -4.28 13.61 -11.68
C GLU A 89 -4.53 12.11 -11.82
N ALA A 90 -5.68 11.72 -12.35
CA ALA A 90 -5.99 10.32 -12.57
C ALA A 90 -5.13 9.79 -13.73
N ASP A 91 -3.88 9.42 -13.42
CA ASP A 91 -3.00 8.71 -14.35
C ASP A 91 -3.64 7.35 -14.69
N ALA A 92 -3.36 6.86 -15.90
CA ALA A 92 -3.82 5.55 -16.33
C ALA A 92 -3.31 4.47 -15.38
N SER A 93 -4.10 3.41 -15.16
CA SER A 93 -3.61 2.29 -14.36
C SER A 93 -2.44 1.60 -15.07
N GLU A 94 -1.40 1.25 -14.32
CA GLU A 94 -0.20 0.58 -14.78
C GLU A 94 -0.04 -0.79 -14.09
N ILE A 95 0.70 -1.69 -14.74
CA ILE A 95 0.97 -3.02 -14.19
C ILE A 95 2.16 -2.97 -13.23
N PHE A 96 1.99 -3.61 -12.08
CA PHE A 96 3.00 -3.79 -11.06
C PHE A 96 3.21 -5.28 -10.78
N LEU A 97 4.45 -5.76 -10.90
CA LEU A 97 4.82 -7.16 -10.68
C LEU A 97 5.43 -7.37 -9.28
N ILE A 98 4.86 -8.31 -8.54
CA ILE A 98 5.44 -8.86 -7.30
C ILE A 98 5.98 -10.27 -7.61
N THR A 99 7.26 -10.50 -7.34
CA THR A 99 7.90 -11.81 -7.52
C THR A 99 7.86 -12.63 -6.23
N GLU A 100 8.11 -13.93 -6.31
CA GLU A 100 8.12 -14.83 -5.14
C GLU A 100 9.19 -14.46 -4.10
N THR A 101 10.23 -13.73 -4.51
CA THR A 101 11.32 -13.27 -3.63
C THR A 101 11.03 -11.93 -2.97
N ASP A 102 9.98 -11.23 -3.40
CA ASP A 102 9.66 -9.90 -2.90
C ASP A 102 9.04 -9.97 -1.49
N ASP A 103 9.56 -9.18 -0.57
CA ASP A 103 8.97 -8.94 0.75
C ASP A 103 8.36 -7.53 0.84
N LEU A 104 7.69 -7.19 1.93
CA LEU A 104 7.07 -5.86 2.11
C LEU A 104 8.09 -4.71 1.94
N SER A 105 9.34 -4.93 2.32
CA SER A 105 10.42 -3.94 2.17
C SER A 105 10.77 -3.72 0.70
N THR A 106 10.86 -4.80 -0.08
CA THR A 106 11.21 -4.77 -1.50
C THR A 106 10.04 -4.24 -2.31
N VAL A 107 8.82 -4.72 -2.06
CA VAL A 107 7.59 -4.21 -2.69
C VAL A 107 7.42 -2.71 -2.46
N SER A 108 7.58 -2.22 -1.22
CA SER A 108 7.46 -0.79 -0.93
C SER A 108 8.51 0.06 -1.65
N LYS A 109 9.73 -0.45 -1.83
CA LYS A 109 10.75 0.24 -2.64
C LYS A 109 10.42 0.25 -4.13
N LYS A 110 9.96 -0.88 -4.69
CA LYS A 110 9.53 -0.98 -6.08
C LYS A 110 8.36 -0.03 -6.36
N LEU A 111 7.33 -0.05 -5.51
CA LEU A 111 6.18 0.89 -5.60
C LEU A 111 6.63 2.35 -5.66
N LYS A 112 7.65 2.72 -4.89
CA LYS A 112 8.20 4.08 -4.91
C LYS A 112 9.01 4.37 -6.17
N GLN A 113 9.86 3.42 -6.55
CA GLN A 113 10.73 3.54 -7.73
C GLN A 113 9.90 3.69 -9.01
N ASP A 114 8.81 2.94 -9.12
CA ASP A 114 7.91 2.93 -10.26
C ASP A 114 6.85 4.06 -10.15
N GLY A 115 6.89 4.89 -9.10
CA GLY A 115 6.04 6.08 -8.97
C GLY A 115 4.63 5.85 -8.43
N PHE A 116 4.27 4.62 -8.05
CA PHE A 116 2.98 4.31 -7.41
C PHE A 116 2.80 4.99 -6.06
N ILE A 117 3.87 5.12 -5.27
CA ILE A 117 3.85 5.82 -3.98
C ILE A 117 4.99 6.84 -3.90
N VAL A 118 4.87 7.82 -3.01
CA VAL A 118 5.91 8.84 -2.81
C VAL A 118 6.99 8.39 -1.83
N ASN A 119 6.64 7.60 -0.81
CA ASN A 119 7.56 7.21 0.24
C ASN A 119 7.33 5.77 0.74
N ASP A 120 8.38 4.94 0.63
CA ASP A 120 8.37 3.52 0.99
C ASP A 120 8.20 3.28 2.50
N SER A 121 8.81 4.11 3.34
CA SER A 121 8.69 4.00 4.80
C SER A 121 7.30 4.40 5.29
N VAL A 122 6.69 5.44 4.69
CA VAL A 122 5.32 5.84 5.01
C VAL A 122 4.35 4.73 4.62
N PHE A 123 4.49 4.14 3.44
CA PHE A 123 3.65 3.03 3.02
C PHE A 123 3.75 1.82 3.95
N ARG A 124 4.96 1.42 4.36
CA ARG A 124 5.13 0.32 5.33
C ARG A 124 4.47 0.63 6.68
N SER A 125 4.65 1.85 7.19
CA SER A 125 4.01 2.29 8.43
C SER A 125 2.48 2.29 8.30
N TYR A 126 1.96 2.75 7.16
CA TYR A 126 0.53 2.79 6.86
C TYR A 126 -0.06 1.38 6.76
N ALA A 127 0.57 0.49 5.98
CA ALA A 127 0.17 -0.90 5.88
C ALA A 127 0.15 -1.59 7.25
N SER A 128 1.18 -1.36 8.08
CA SER A 128 1.24 -1.92 9.44
C SER A 128 0.13 -1.39 10.35
N SER A 129 -0.24 -0.10 10.27
CA SER A 129 -1.34 0.46 11.08
C SER A 129 -2.72 -0.02 10.62
N GLU A 130 -2.85 -0.40 9.35
CA GLU A 130 -4.10 -0.88 8.74
C GLU A 130 -4.27 -2.40 8.82
N GLY A 131 -3.48 -3.11 9.63
CA GLY A 131 -3.57 -4.56 9.84
C GLY A 131 -2.55 -5.41 9.07
N GLY A 132 -1.56 -4.79 8.42
CA GLY A 132 -0.49 -5.47 7.68
C GLY A 132 -0.79 -5.70 6.20
N LEU A 133 0.16 -6.29 5.49
CA LEU A 133 0.01 -6.71 4.11
C LEU A 133 0.71 -8.06 3.93
N GLU A 134 -0.05 -9.08 3.56
CA GLU A 134 0.49 -10.34 3.07
C GLU A 134 0.90 -10.15 1.61
N ILE A 135 2.13 -10.51 1.26
CA ILE A 135 2.68 -10.31 -0.07
C ILE A 135 2.37 -11.56 -0.90
N LEU A 136 1.47 -11.40 -1.88
CA LEU A 136 1.16 -12.45 -2.85
C LEU A 136 1.86 -12.14 -4.18
N PRO A 137 2.63 -13.08 -4.74
CA PRO A 137 3.28 -12.91 -6.03
C PRO A 137 2.24 -12.85 -7.15
N GLY A 138 2.51 -12.01 -8.15
CA GLY A 138 1.64 -11.85 -9.32
C GLY A 138 1.63 -10.43 -9.85
N TYR A 139 0.78 -10.22 -10.85
CA TYR A 139 0.61 -8.92 -11.51
C TYR A 139 -0.60 -8.19 -10.93
N TYR A 140 -0.39 -6.95 -10.56
CA TYR A 140 -1.41 -6.05 -10.02
C TYR A 140 -1.60 -4.86 -10.95
N THR A 141 -2.84 -4.38 -11.06
CA THR A 141 -3.14 -3.15 -11.79
C THR A 141 -3.31 -2.02 -10.78
N LEU A 142 -2.31 -1.14 -10.72
CA LEU A 142 -2.25 -0.05 -9.75
C LEU A 142 -2.33 1.29 -10.47
N ARG A 143 -2.89 2.29 -9.80
CA ARG A 143 -2.82 3.66 -10.31
C ARG A 143 -1.62 4.38 -9.70
N PRO A 144 -0.75 5.00 -10.53
CA PRO A 144 0.31 5.84 -10.04
C PRO A 144 -0.22 6.93 -9.11
N ARG A 145 0.49 7.21 -8.01
CA ARG A 145 0.15 8.26 -7.06
C ARG A 145 -1.30 8.20 -6.53
N ASP A 146 -1.88 7.00 -6.44
CA ASP A 146 -3.18 6.81 -5.80
C ASP A 146 -3.03 6.89 -4.26
N HIS A 147 -4.14 7.07 -3.57
CA HIS A 147 -4.19 7.00 -2.12
C HIS A 147 -3.63 5.66 -1.64
N MET A 148 -2.73 5.65 -0.66
CA MET A 148 -2.07 4.41 -0.20
C MET A 148 -3.07 3.33 0.23
N GLY A 149 -4.23 3.72 0.78
CA GLY A 149 -5.34 2.81 1.08
C GLY A 149 -5.95 2.10 -0.14
N ASN A 150 -5.99 2.75 -1.30
CA ASN A 150 -6.44 2.11 -2.55
C ASN A 150 -5.41 1.11 -3.06
N ILE A 151 -4.12 1.50 -3.07
CA ILE A 151 -3.01 0.61 -3.42
C ILE A 151 -3.00 -0.60 -2.49
N LEU A 152 -3.09 -0.37 -1.18
CA LEU A 152 -3.12 -1.42 -0.16
C LEU A 152 -4.32 -2.36 -0.37
N ARG A 153 -5.49 -1.82 -0.73
CA ARG A 153 -6.68 -2.63 -1.04
C ARG A 153 -6.47 -3.51 -2.27
N VAL A 154 -5.88 -2.99 -3.34
CA VAL A 154 -5.57 -3.79 -4.54
C VAL A 154 -4.54 -4.88 -4.22
N LEU A 155 -3.48 -4.55 -3.47
CA LEU A 155 -2.45 -5.52 -3.07
C LEU A 155 -2.95 -6.60 -2.10
N ARG A 156 -4.08 -6.36 -1.42
CA ARG A 156 -4.77 -7.36 -0.59
C ARG A 156 -5.73 -8.23 -1.39
N THR A 157 -6.11 -7.81 -2.59
CA THR A 157 -6.91 -8.63 -3.50
C THR A 157 -5.96 -9.57 -4.24
N PRO A 158 -6.16 -10.90 -4.17
CA PRO A 158 -5.35 -11.84 -4.92
C PRO A 158 -5.25 -11.48 -6.42
N PRO A 159 -4.06 -11.60 -7.06
CA PRO A 159 -3.87 -11.26 -8.47
C PRO A 159 -4.83 -11.97 -9.42
N ASN A 160 -5.15 -13.23 -9.12
CA ASN A 160 -6.09 -14.06 -9.87
C ASN A 160 -7.55 -13.55 -9.82
N GLU A 161 -7.88 -12.63 -8.90
CA GLU A 161 -9.18 -11.97 -8.81
C GLU A 161 -9.20 -10.58 -9.47
N THR A 162 -8.04 -10.04 -9.84
CA THR A 162 -7.94 -8.76 -10.55
C THR A 162 -8.07 -9.00 -12.05
N LEU A 163 -9.31 -8.94 -12.56
CA LEU A 163 -9.65 -9.28 -13.93
C LEU A 163 -9.63 -8.06 -14.86
N SER A 164 -8.87 -8.16 -15.95
CA SER A 164 -8.91 -7.26 -17.10
C SER A 164 -9.90 -7.77 -18.16
N LYS A 165 -10.77 -6.89 -18.62
CA LYS A 165 -11.74 -7.18 -19.67
C LYS A 165 -11.13 -6.91 -21.05
N VAL A 166 -11.06 -7.93 -21.90
CA VAL A 166 -10.53 -7.82 -23.26
C VAL A 166 -11.52 -8.38 -24.26
N THR A 167 -11.87 -7.59 -25.27
CA THR A 167 -12.77 -8.00 -26.36
C THR A 167 -11.97 -8.29 -27.62
N PHE A 168 -12.21 -9.46 -28.21
CA PHE A 168 -11.68 -9.88 -29.51
C PHE A 168 -12.84 -9.98 -30.49
N PRO A 169 -12.99 -9.00 -31.40
CA PRO A 169 -13.94 -9.06 -32.50
C PRO A 169 -13.70 -10.26 -33.42
N GLU A 170 -14.74 -10.65 -34.14
CA GLU A 170 -14.67 -11.63 -35.22
C GLU A 170 -13.71 -11.15 -36.33
N GLY A 171 -13.17 -12.10 -37.09
CA GLY A 171 -12.21 -11.84 -38.17
C GLY A 171 -10.79 -11.48 -37.70
N PHE A 172 -10.50 -11.47 -36.39
CA PHE A 172 -9.16 -11.20 -35.87
C PHE A 172 -8.16 -12.32 -36.21
N THR A 173 -6.99 -11.94 -36.69
CA THR A 173 -5.84 -12.86 -36.83
C THR A 173 -5.15 -13.10 -35.49
N LEU A 174 -4.32 -14.15 -35.38
CA LEU A 174 -3.52 -14.37 -34.17
C LEU A 174 -2.65 -13.17 -33.80
N ALA A 175 -2.05 -12.49 -34.77
CA ALA A 175 -1.25 -11.29 -34.54
C ALA A 175 -2.09 -10.13 -33.95
N GLN A 176 -3.34 -9.96 -34.41
CA GLN A 176 -4.23 -8.94 -33.85
C GLN A 176 -4.72 -9.32 -32.45
N ILE A 177 -4.96 -10.62 -32.19
CA ILE A 177 -5.27 -11.13 -30.85
C ILE A 177 -4.10 -10.87 -29.91
N ALA A 178 -2.86 -11.18 -30.33
CA ALA A 178 -1.65 -10.97 -29.54
C ALA A 178 -1.47 -9.50 -29.15
N GLU A 179 -1.59 -8.59 -30.12
CA GLU A 179 -1.50 -7.15 -29.88
C GLU A 179 -2.62 -6.65 -28.94
N ARG A 180 -3.86 -7.08 -29.17
CA ARG A 180 -5.01 -6.72 -28.32
C ARG A 180 -4.84 -7.26 -26.89
N LEU A 181 -4.27 -8.45 -26.75
CA LEU A 181 -4.02 -9.08 -25.46
C LEU A 181 -2.94 -8.32 -24.70
N ASN A 182 -1.84 -7.94 -25.34
CA ASN A 182 -0.80 -7.13 -24.74
C ASN A 182 -1.33 -5.74 -24.28
N GLN A 183 -2.19 -5.11 -25.09
CA GLN A 183 -2.83 -3.84 -24.71
C GLN A 183 -3.78 -3.97 -23.50
N GLY A 184 -4.54 -5.07 -23.42
CA GLY A 184 -5.53 -5.28 -22.36
C GLY A 184 -4.99 -5.96 -21.09
N VAL A 185 -3.94 -6.77 -21.25
CA VAL A 185 -3.24 -7.54 -20.21
C VAL A 185 -1.73 -7.46 -20.48
N PRO A 186 -1.08 -6.30 -20.22
CA PRO A 186 0.35 -6.12 -20.52
C PRO A 186 1.34 -7.06 -19.81
N SER A 187 0.87 -7.93 -18.91
CA SER A 187 1.68 -9.03 -18.37
C SER A 187 1.87 -10.18 -19.36
N ILE A 188 1.07 -10.21 -20.44
CA ILE A 188 1.17 -11.19 -21.52
C ILE A 188 1.79 -10.52 -22.73
N ASP A 189 3.03 -10.89 -22.99
CA ASP A 189 3.79 -10.45 -24.15
C ASP A 189 3.19 -10.98 -25.47
N ALA A 190 3.10 -10.11 -26.47
CA ALA A 190 2.48 -10.45 -27.76
C ALA A 190 3.31 -11.52 -28.49
N GLU A 191 4.64 -11.39 -28.48
CA GLU A 191 5.56 -12.33 -29.12
C GLU A 191 5.55 -13.70 -28.44
N ASP A 192 5.49 -13.76 -27.10
CA ASP A 192 5.31 -15.02 -26.37
C ASP A 192 3.96 -15.66 -26.76
N PHE A 193 2.87 -14.88 -26.82
CA PHE A 193 1.58 -15.40 -27.25
C PHE A 193 1.61 -15.99 -28.67
N LEU A 194 2.21 -15.29 -29.63
CA LEU A 194 2.39 -15.80 -30.99
C LEU A 194 3.23 -17.08 -31.03
N ALA A 195 4.29 -17.15 -30.23
CA ALA A 195 5.10 -18.36 -30.10
C ALA A 195 4.32 -19.54 -29.51
N LYS A 196 3.47 -19.31 -28.48
CA LYS A 196 2.63 -20.36 -27.87
C LYS A 196 1.45 -20.78 -28.74
N THR A 197 1.01 -19.95 -29.67
CA THR A 197 -0.11 -20.24 -30.58
C THR A 197 0.34 -20.77 -31.95
N GLY A 198 1.65 -20.85 -32.20
CA GLY A 198 2.21 -21.48 -33.39
C GLY A 198 2.11 -20.62 -34.66
N ASP A 199 1.96 -19.30 -34.53
CA ASP A 199 1.97 -18.36 -35.66
C ASP A 199 3.35 -18.29 -36.34
N LEU A 200 4.41 -18.45 -35.54
CA LEU A 200 5.75 -18.58 -36.07
C LEU A 200 5.89 -19.93 -36.80
N LYS A 201 6.21 -19.90 -38.10
CA LYS A 201 6.35 -21.08 -38.98
C LYS A 201 7.26 -22.21 -38.46
N THR A 202 8.08 -21.92 -37.45
CA THR A 202 9.04 -22.85 -36.85
C THR A 202 8.56 -23.47 -35.53
N THR A 203 7.39 -23.09 -35.03
CA THR A 203 6.95 -23.43 -33.68
C THR A 203 5.55 -24.02 -33.69
N SER A 204 5.39 -25.17 -33.06
CA SER A 204 4.07 -25.74 -32.82
C SER A 204 3.40 -25.09 -31.63
N SER A 205 2.09 -24.90 -31.72
CA SER A 205 1.29 -24.40 -30.60
C SER A 205 1.49 -25.25 -29.34
N ALA A 206 1.57 -24.60 -28.18
CA ALA A 206 1.74 -25.25 -26.89
C ALA A 206 0.47 -26.00 -26.43
N VAL A 207 -0.68 -25.64 -27.02
CA VAL A 207 -1.99 -26.27 -26.81
C VAL A 207 -2.58 -26.62 -28.16
N ARG A 208 -3.55 -27.55 -28.17
CA ARG A 208 -4.13 -28.11 -29.38
C ARG A 208 -5.64 -28.15 -29.28
N SER A 209 -6.32 -27.83 -30.38
CA SER A 209 -7.78 -28.00 -30.46
C SER A 209 -8.16 -29.42 -30.89
N VAL A 210 -9.31 -29.91 -30.45
CA VAL A 210 -9.93 -31.13 -30.98
C VAL A 210 -10.29 -31.02 -32.46
N TYR A 211 -10.48 -29.80 -32.98
CA TYR A 211 -10.77 -29.55 -34.39
C TYR A 211 -9.51 -29.37 -35.26
N GLN A 212 -8.31 -29.38 -34.66
CA GLN A 212 -7.07 -29.14 -35.37
C GLN A 212 -6.55 -30.45 -36.02
N PRO A 213 -6.29 -30.49 -37.34
CA PRO A 213 -5.64 -31.64 -38.01
C PRO A 213 -4.16 -31.78 -37.64
N GLU A 214 -3.59 -32.99 -37.70
CA GLU A 214 -2.20 -33.25 -37.27
C GLU A 214 -1.14 -32.45 -38.04
N SER A 215 -1.42 -32.12 -39.30
CA SER A 215 -0.54 -31.29 -40.14
C SER A 215 -0.55 -29.81 -39.80
N VAL A 216 -1.51 -29.36 -38.99
CA VAL A 216 -1.67 -27.95 -38.60
C VAL A 216 -1.11 -27.75 -37.20
N THR A 217 -0.17 -26.81 -37.11
CA THR A 217 0.56 -26.47 -35.88
C THR A 217 0.18 -25.10 -35.31
N SER A 218 -0.48 -24.25 -36.11
CA SER A 218 -0.97 -22.94 -35.69
C SER A 218 -2.42 -23.02 -35.18
N LEU A 219 -2.79 -22.11 -34.28
CA LEU A 219 -4.16 -21.92 -33.80
C LEU A 219 -4.93 -20.83 -34.57
N GLU A 220 -4.42 -20.40 -35.72
CA GLU A 220 -5.10 -19.42 -36.58
C GLU A 220 -6.52 -19.91 -36.93
N GLY A 221 -7.52 -19.06 -36.67
CA GLY A 221 -8.93 -19.40 -36.86
C GLY A 221 -9.53 -20.39 -35.86
N LEU A 222 -8.77 -20.84 -34.85
CA LEU A 222 -9.24 -21.80 -33.83
C LEU A 222 -9.52 -21.14 -32.47
N LEU A 223 -9.12 -19.89 -32.27
CA LEU A 223 -9.44 -19.14 -31.05
C LEU A 223 -10.78 -18.44 -31.21
N PHE A 224 -11.72 -18.68 -30.29
CA PHE A 224 -13.06 -18.10 -30.41
C PHE A 224 -13.07 -16.59 -30.10
N PRO A 225 -13.63 -15.75 -30.97
CA PRO A 225 -13.78 -14.32 -30.71
C PRO A 225 -14.90 -14.07 -29.69
N ASP A 226 -14.56 -13.43 -28.58
CA ASP A 226 -15.51 -13.02 -27.54
C ASP A 226 -14.86 -11.95 -26.64
N THR A 227 -15.59 -11.53 -25.60
CA THR A 227 -15.08 -10.75 -24.50
C THR A 227 -14.71 -11.64 -23.32
N TYR A 228 -13.42 -11.64 -22.99
CA TYR A 228 -12.85 -12.44 -21.92
C TYR A 228 -12.49 -11.58 -20.71
N LEU A 229 -12.41 -12.23 -19.55
CA LEU A 229 -11.90 -11.66 -18.31
C LEU A 229 -10.63 -12.42 -17.94
N PHE A 230 -9.47 -11.77 -18.08
CA PHE A 230 -8.19 -12.39 -17.77
C PHE A 230 -7.57 -11.74 -16.54
N SER A 231 -7.08 -12.57 -15.64
CA SER A 231 -6.22 -12.11 -14.56
C SER A 231 -4.79 -11.89 -15.08
N GLY A 232 -4.07 -10.95 -14.47
CA GLY A 232 -2.71 -10.61 -14.90
C GLY A 232 -1.69 -11.74 -14.71
N ASP A 233 -1.97 -12.73 -13.87
CA ASP A 233 -1.13 -13.90 -13.61
C ASP A 233 -1.30 -15.03 -14.63
N LYS A 234 -2.22 -14.90 -15.60
CA LYS A 234 -2.37 -15.88 -16.68
C LYS A 234 -1.17 -15.85 -17.63
N THR A 235 -0.74 -17.04 -18.01
CA THR A 235 0.24 -17.25 -19.08
C THR A 235 -0.42 -17.21 -20.45
N ALA A 236 0.36 -16.91 -21.50
CA ALA A 236 -0.08 -16.98 -22.89
C ALA A 236 -0.74 -18.33 -23.23
N THR A 237 -0.15 -19.43 -22.78
CA THR A 237 -0.68 -20.79 -22.97
C THR A 237 -2.06 -20.97 -22.33
N GLN A 238 -2.25 -20.46 -21.11
CA GLN A 238 -3.54 -20.56 -20.42
C GLN A 238 -4.63 -19.72 -21.10
N VAL A 239 -4.27 -18.52 -21.60
CA VAL A 239 -5.19 -17.69 -22.39
C VAL A 239 -5.60 -18.41 -23.67
N ALA A 240 -4.64 -18.90 -24.45
CA ALA A 240 -4.92 -19.66 -25.67
C ALA A 240 -5.80 -20.89 -25.38
N GLN A 241 -5.54 -21.61 -24.29
CA GLN A 241 -6.35 -22.77 -23.88
C GLN A 241 -7.79 -22.38 -23.51
N GLU A 242 -8.00 -21.23 -22.89
CA GLU A 242 -9.34 -20.75 -22.53
C GLU A 242 -10.15 -20.37 -23.77
N MET A 243 -9.52 -19.66 -24.71
CA MET A 243 -10.14 -19.30 -26.00
C MET A 243 -10.47 -20.55 -26.84
N LEU A 244 -9.57 -21.54 -26.85
CA LEU A 244 -9.81 -22.85 -27.48
C LEU A 244 -10.99 -23.58 -26.85
N LYS A 245 -11.06 -23.65 -25.51
CA LYS A 245 -12.17 -24.31 -24.81
C LYS A 245 -13.52 -23.68 -25.14
N LEU A 246 -13.56 -22.36 -25.37
CA LEU A 246 -14.77 -21.69 -25.82
C LEU A 246 -15.10 -22.08 -27.26
N MET A 247 -14.12 -22.10 -28.18
CA MET A 247 -14.31 -22.59 -29.56
C MET A 247 -14.90 -24.00 -29.57
N GLU A 248 -14.33 -24.92 -28.81
CA GLU A 248 -14.77 -26.31 -28.74
C GLU A 248 -16.14 -26.49 -28.09
N ARG A 249 -16.53 -25.55 -27.21
CA ARG A 249 -17.86 -25.56 -26.62
C ARG A 249 -18.90 -25.08 -27.62
N VAL A 250 -18.64 -23.94 -28.27
CA VAL A 250 -19.55 -23.36 -29.26
C VAL A 250 -19.64 -24.26 -30.49
N GLY A 251 -18.52 -24.77 -31.00
CA GLY A 251 -18.50 -25.72 -32.10
C GLY A 251 -19.39 -26.94 -31.84
N ARG A 252 -19.32 -27.54 -30.65
CA ARG A 252 -20.22 -28.63 -30.25
C ARG A 252 -21.68 -28.23 -30.22
N GLN A 253 -21.99 -27.03 -29.74
CA GLN A 253 -23.37 -26.52 -29.69
C GLN A 253 -23.95 -26.30 -31.08
N GLU A 254 -23.11 -25.83 -32.02
CA GLU A 254 -23.48 -25.59 -33.42
C GLU A 254 -23.37 -26.84 -34.31
N GLY A 255 -23.12 -28.02 -33.75
CA GLY A 255 -23.05 -29.28 -34.50
C GLY A 255 -21.81 -29.44 -35.37
N LEU A 256 -20.73 -28.71 -35.07
CA LEU A 256 -19.48 -28.77 -35.83
C LEU A 256 -18.86 -30.18 -35.80
N ASP A 257 -19.04 -30.93 -34.71
CA ASP A 257 -18.59 -32.32 -34.57
C ASP A 257 -19.23 -33.25 -35.63
N ASP A 258 -20.46 -32.95 -36.04
CA ASP A 258 -21.23 -33.73 -37.03
C ASP A 258 -21.07 -33.21 -38.47
N SER A 259 -20.24 -32.18 -38.69
CA SER A 259 -20.04 -31.53 -40.00
C SER A 259 -19.71 -32.50 -41.13
N MET A 260 -18.95 -33.56 -40.85
CA MET A 260 -18.62 -34.57 -41.85
C MET A 260 -19.86 -35.27 -42.40
N ASN A 261 -20.85 -35.54 -41.54
CA ASN A 261 -22.10 -36.17 -41.94
C ASN A 261 -23.09 -35.18 -42.55
N LEU A 262 -23.09 -33.93 -42.06
CA LEU A 262 -24.06 -32.91 -42.48
C LEU A 262 -23.71 -32.25 -43.81
N VAL A 263 -22.42 -31.95 -44.02
CA VAL A 263 -21.95 -31.17 -45.18
C VAL A 263 -20.75 -31.79 -45.90
N GLY A 264 -20.31 -32.99 -45.50
CA GLY A 264 -19.20 -33.71 -46.16
C GLY A 264 -17.85 -33.03 -45.99
N ARG A 265 -17.66 -32.26 -44.92
CA ARG A 265 -16.42 -31.53 -44.59
C ARG A 265 -16.02 -31.79 -43.15
N SER A 266 -14.73 -31.81 -42.90
CA SER A 266 -14.21 -31.88 -41.52
C SER A 266 -14.54 -30.59 -40.74
N PRO A 267 -14.59 -30.66 -39.40
CA PRO A 267 -14.76 -29.48 -38.55
C PRO A 267 -13.83 -28.32 -38.94
N TYR A 268 -12.57 -28.64 -39.20
CA TYR A 268 -11.56 -27.66 -39.60
C TYR A 268 -11.86 -26.99 -40.94
N GLU A 269 -12.29 -27.75 -41.95
CA GLU A 269 -12.65 -27.21 -43.26
C GLU A 269 -13.88 -26.31 -43.19
N VAL A 270 -14.84 -26.64 -42.31
CA VAL A 270 -16.00 -25.76 -42.06
C VAL A 270 -15.55 -24.44 -41.44
N LEU A 271 -14.63 -24.46 -40.47
CA LEU A 271 -14.07 -23.24 -39.88
C LEU A 271 -13.30 -22.41 -40.92
N ILE A 272 -12.55 -23.04 -41.84
CA ILE A 272 -11.91 -22.34 -42.96
C ILE A 272 -12.95 -21.64 -43.82
N VAL A 273 -14.02 -22.33 -44.22
CA VAL A 273 -15.09 -21.72 -45.03
C VAL A 273 -15.76 -20.57 -44.28
N ALA A 274 -16.05 -20.73 -42.99
CA ALA A 274 -16.60 -19.68 -42.15
C ALA A 274 -15.68 -18.45 -42.11
N SER A 275 -14.37 -18.65 -41.96
CA SER A 275 -13.38 -17.55 -41.95
C SER A 275 -13.28 -16.78 -43.27
N ILE A 276 -13.60 -17.43 -44.40
CA ILE A 276 -13.64 -16.78 -45.71
C ILE A 276 -14.87 -15.88 -45.77
N ILE A 277 -16.04 -16.40 -45.36
CA ILE A 277 -17.31 -15.65 -45.34
C ILE A 277 -17.20 -14.43 -44.41
N GLU A 278 -16.57 -14.57 -43.24
CA GLU A 278 -16.41 -13.48 -42.27
C GLU A 278 -15.54 -12.33 -42.79
N ARG A 279 -14.68 -12.58 -43.78
CA ARG A 279 -13.80 -11.57 -44.37
C ARG A 279 -14.36 -10.91 -45.64
N GLU A 280 -15.49 -11.38 -46.16
CA GLU A 280 -16.17 -10.81 -47.33
C GLU A 280 -17.16 -9.70 -46.93
#